data_AF-A0A5P2DXS9-F1
#
_entry.id   AF-A0A5P2DXS9-F1
#
_cell.length_a   1.000
_cell.length_b   1.000
_cell.length_c   1.000
_cell.angle_alpha   90.00
_cell.angle_beta   90.00
_cell.angle_gamma   90.00
#
_symmetry.space_group_name_H-M   'P 1'
#
loop_
_entity.id
_entity.type
_entity.pdbx_description
1 polymer ?
#
loop_
_entity_poly.entity_id
_entity_poly.type
_entity_poly.pdbx_seq_one_letter_code
_entity_poly.pdbx_strand_id
1 'polypeptide(L)'
;MLHDPDPVRAAAAVHRAAAELAMPHRTLRAHTARLALADEDAARRTARQLIRTGTDAAAVGVGMALLIRLGEPEDVPCLKALGMLGGLADAASAALDPLDRQAAALLYIRSRDRPGELTPLTDAVASGDTEATRSALVSLTDEAQAMWLGRRIAEAADLHGLLRARPQDAELLALTGRLLHRMADQLESRPDILDYRPARAVYEALVRHADRLPPTPEHRSLLLSIALDLHSGPAVLLNWRPGRRRALLDALDGLLPAAAPEPVPGDREADWFRRNRQLPFARAEDGDRPRWEVVVVHGSADSSAVETRILADGVPLVAALFGKGRGNPPEHLLDSGRLCAAPEPREVQLAEAYCTEGCCGALYVTVRRDGDEVVWDGWRGAVGPLPPPYRFDADAYDAELARAERDHSWCWPARSTARLIAAGLRARPELTARWEISQHWVGTDWRNPDTVVLHFRHEPSAPPPGTGGSLAFHWSLPDDDGPPRDRAAAVLRRLETDDPKAFATFGGGNDELAEALGYRPPPSAPRA
;
A
#
# COMPACT_ATOMS: atom_id res chain seq x y z
N MET A 1 37.19 -0.21 -17.03
CA MET A 1 37.35 -0.05 -15.58
C MET A 1 36.97 -1.31 -14.83
N LEU A 2 35.70 -1.74 -14.82
CA LEU A 2 35.28 -2.96 -14.11
C LEU A 2 35.71 -4.29 -14.78
N HIS A 3 36.21 -4.22 -16.03
CA HIS A 3 36.80 -5.35 -16.76
C HIS A 3 38.32 -5.43 -16.61
N ASP A 4 38.92 -4.55 -15.80
CA ASP A 4 40.36 -4.58 -15.59
C ASP A 4 40.70 -5.81 -14.71
N PRO A 5 41.60 -6.71 -15.16
CA PRO A 5 41.93 -7.91 -14.41
C PRO A 5 42.61 -7.62 -13.07
N ASP A 6 43.22 -6.45 -12.90
CA ASP A 6 43.83 -5.98 -11.66
C ASP A 6 42.80 -5.21 -10.80
N PRO A 7 42.31 -5.81 -9.70
CA PRO A 7 41.26 -5.21 -8.89
C PRO A 7 41.71 -3.94 -8.16
N VAL A 8 43.02 -3.76 -7.91
CA VAL A 8 43.55 -2.55 -7.25
C VAL A 8 43.51 -1.37 -8.20
N ARG A 9 43.98 -1.58 -9.44
CA ARG A 9 43.91 -0.56 -10.50
C ARG A 9 42.47 -0.22 -10.86
N ALA A 10 41.60 -1.23 -10.95
CA ALA A 10 40.17 -1.06 -11.18
C ALA A 10 39.52 -0.21 -10.07
N ALA A 11 39.77 -0.54 -8.80
CA ALA A 11 39.22 0.20 -7.66
C ALA A 11 39.72 1.65 -7.61
N ALA A 12 41.01 1.89 -7.88
CA ALA A 12 41.55 3.26 -7.94
C ALA A 12 40.91 4.10 -9.05
N ALA A 13 40.58 3.47 -10.18
CA ALA A 13 39.83 4.14 -11.24
C ALA A 13 38.38 4.42 -10.83
N VAL A 14 37.73 3.52 -10.09
CA VAL A 14 36.36 3.73 -9.56
C VAL A 14 36.34 4.91 -8.60
N HIS A 15 37.32 5.03 -7.71
CA HIS A 15 37.46 6.18 -6.82
C HIS A 15 37.52 7.51 -7.58
N ARG A 16 38.38 7.59 -8.60
CA ARG A 16 38.48 8.80 -9.44
C ARG A 16 37.17 9.12 -10.13
N ALA A 17 36.56 8.12 -10.77
CA ALA A 17 35.30 8.31 -11.48
C ALA A 17 34.14 8.73 -10.54
N ALA A 18 34.05 8.14 -9.35
CA ALA A 18 33.04 8.50 -8.36
C ALA A 18 33.19 9.95 -7.88
N ALA A 19 34.44 10.41 -7.67
CA ALA A 19 34.73 11.79 -7.30
C ALA A 19 34.41 12.78 -8.44
N GLU A 20 34.79 12.43 -9.68
CA GLU A 20 34.54 13.27 -10.86
C GLU A 20 33.05 13.44 -11.17
N LEU A 21 32.25 12.39 -10.97
CA LEU A 21 30.80 12.45 -11.22
C LEU A 21 30.06 13.35 -10.21
N ALA A 22 30.63 13.60 -9.03
CA ALA A 22 30.05 14.42 -7.96
C ALA A 22 28.56 14.10 -7.64
N MET A 23 28.14 12.87 -7.91
CA MET A 23 26.75 12.43 -7.70
C MET A 23 26.53 12.02 -6.24
N PRO A 24 25.31 12.21 -5.69
CA PRO A 24 24.94 11.61 -4.43
C PRO A 24 25.16 10.08 -4.48
N HIS A 25 25.78 9.51 -3.44
CA HIS A 25 26.11 8.08 -3.39
C HIS A 25 24.90 7.16 -3.67
N ARG A 26 23.69 7.55 -3.24
CA ARG A 26 22.44 6.84 -3.54
C ARG A 26 22.16 6.71 -5.04
N THR A 27 22.46 7.76 -5.80
CA THR A 27 22.24 7.82 -7.26
C THR A 27 23.27 6.96 -7.96
N LEU A 28 24.56 7.09 -7.56
CA LEU A 28 25.64 6.28 -8.09
C LEU A 28 25.40 4.77 -7.87
N ARG A 29 24.89 4.39 -6.69
CA ARG A 29 24.48 3.03 -6.35
C ARG A 29 23.39 2.51 -7.30
N ALA A 30 22.34 3.29 -7.50
CA ALA A 30 21.21 2.90 -8.35
C ALA A 30 21.63 2.66 -9.81
N HIS A 31 22.54 3.47 -10.34
CA HIS A 31 23.11 3.25 -11.67
C HIS A 31 24.02 2.02 -11.70
N THR A 32 24.88 1.85 -10.70
CA THR A 32 25.82 0.71 -10.63
C THR A 32 25.09 -0.63 -10.64
N ALA A 33 24.00 -0.75 -9.86
CA ALA A 33 23.21 -1.99 -9.81
C ALA A 33 22.61 -2.41 -11.16
N ARG A 34 22.49 -1.46 -12.11
CA ARG A 34 21.91 -1.68 -13.46
C ARG A 34 22.97 -1.80 -14.55
N LEU A 35 24.26 -1.71 -14.24
CA LEU A 35 25.32 -1.81 -15.23
C LEU A 35 25.34 -3.22 -15.87
N ALA A 36 25.50 -3.24 -17.19
CA ALA A 36 25.89 -4.45 -17.90
C ALA A 36 27.38 -4.70 -17.66
N LEU A 37 27.72 -5.91 -17.22
CA LEU A 37 29.09 -6.30 -16.89
C LEU A 37 29.61 -7.26 -17.95
N ALA A 38 30.75 -6.92 -18.55
CA ALA A 38 31.40 -7.77 -19.55
C ALA A 38 32.19 -8.93 -18.92
N ASP A 39 32.69 -8.73 -17.69
CA ASP A 39 33.40 -9.74 -16.90
C ASP A 39 32.93 -9.63 -15.44
N GLU A 40 32.06 -10.56 -15.04
CA GLU A 40 31.47 -10.60 -13.70
C GLU A 40 32.49 -10.96 -12.61
N ASP A 41 33.51 -11.77 -12.93
CA ASP A 41 34.52 -12.19 -11.96
C ASP A 41 35.51 -11.06 -11.67
N ALA A 42 35.93 -10.30 -12.71
CA ALA A 42 36.73 -9.09 -12.53
C ALA A 42 35.98 -8.01 -11.73
N ALA A 43 34.69 -7.83 -12.03
CA ALA A 43 33.83 -6.92 -11.28
C ALA A 43 33.67 -7.35 -9.82
N ARG A 44 33.52 -8.65 -9.53
CA ARG A 44 33.47 -9.18 -8.16
C ARG A 44 34.76 -8.91 -7.39
N ARG A 45 35.93 -9.17 -7.99
CA ARG A 45 37.24 -8.88 -7.36
C ARG A 45 37.40 -7.39 -7.07
N THR A 46 36.98 -6.53 -7.99
CA THR A 46 37.01 -5.07 -7.81
C THR A 46 36.06 -4.63 -6.70
N ALA A 47 34.86 -5.19 -6.64
CA ALA A 47 33.89 -4.91 -5.58
C ALA A 47 34.45 -5.26 -4.20
N ARG A 48 35.07 -6.44 -4.07
CA ARG A 48 35.76 -6.88 -2.84
C ARG A 48 36.88 -5.93 -2.44
N GLN A 49 37.68 -5.47 -3.41
CA GLN A 49 38.73 -4.48 -3.16
C GLN A 49 38.13 -3.17 -2.63
N LEU A 50 37.07 -2.66 -3.27
CA LEU A 50 36.41 -1.41 -2.88
C LEU A 50 35.84 -1.48 -1.45
N ILE A 51 35.17 -2.57 -1.07
CA ILE A 51 34.58 -2.67 0.28
C ILE A 51 35.65 -2.87 1.37
N ARG A 52 36.83 -3.40 1.03
CA ARG A 52 37.91 -3.67 2.00
C ARG A 52 38.87 -2.51 2.16
N THR A 53 39.17 -1.78 1.09
CA THR A 53 40.21 -0.74 1.09
C THR A 53 39.71 0.64 0.68
N GLY A 54 38.43 0.78 0.33
CA GLY A 54 37.87 2.06 -0.07
C GLY A 54 37.89 3.07 1.07
N THR A 55 38.26 4.31 0.76
CA THR A 55 38.40 5.40 1.75
C THR A 55 37.23 6.38 1.76
N ASP A 56 36.26 6.23 0.87
CA ASP A 56 35.07 7.08 0.79
C ASP A 56 33.78 6.27 0.58
N ALA A 57 32.66 6.81 1.05
CA ALA A 57 31.37 6.12 1.04
C ALA A 57 30.80 5.87 -0.36
N ALA A 58 31.18 6.68 -1.36
CA ALA A 58 30.68 6.52 -2.72
C ALA A 58 31.33 5.29 -3.38
N ALA A 59 32.65 5.15 -3.27
CA ALA A 59 33.40 4.01 -3.80
C ALA A 59 33.05 2.70 -3.07
N VAL A 60 32.96 2.74 -1.73
CA VAL A 60 32.49 1.59 -0.93
C VAL A 60 31.04 1.23 -1.32
N GLY A 61 30.18 2.23 -1.53
CA GLY A 61 28.81 2.04 -1.98
C GLY A 61 28.70 1.40 -3.37
N VAL A 62 29.61 1.73 -4.30
CA VAL A 62 29.73 1.06 -5.61
C VAL A 62 30.11 -0.41 -5.41
N GLY A 63 31.08 -0.69 -4.54
CA GLY A 63 31.45 -2.06 -4.18
C GLY A 63 30.26 -2.87 -3.67
N MET A 64 29.51 -2.35 -2.70
CA MET A 64 28.29 -3.00 -2.20
C MET A 64 27.22 -3.18 -3.30
N ALA A 65 27.03 -2.18 -4.16
CA ALA A 65 26.06 -2.25 -5.26
C ALA A 65 26.35 -3.40 -6.23
N LEU A 66 27.63 -3.65 -6.53
CA LEU A 66 28.05 -4.78 -7.35
C LEU A 66 27.78 -6.13 -6.65
N LEU A 67 28.02 -6.19 -5.34
CA LEU A 67 27.80 -7.41 -4.55
C LEU A 67 26.32 -7.78 -4.37
N ILE A 68 25.37 -6.89 -4.66
CA ILE A 68 23.93 -7.26 -4.75
C ILE A 68 23.72 -8.41 -5.74
N ARG A 69 24.49 -8.46 -6.83
CA ARG A 69 24.38 -9.51 -7.86
C ARG A 69 25.51 -10.52 -7.81
N LEU A 70 26.71 -10.05 -7.43
CA LEU A 70 27.95 -10.83 -7.55
C LEU A 70 28.44 -11.39 -6.21
N GLY A 71 27.81 -11.03 -5.10
CA GLY A 71 28.26 -11.42 -3.78
C GLY A 71 28.19 -12.92 -3.55
N GLU A 72 29.07 -13.39 -2.67
CA GLU A 72 29.12 -14.77 -2.21
C GLU A 72 29.07 -14.80 -0.67
N PRO A 73 28.83 -15.97 -0.03
CA PRO A 73 28.75 -16.06 1.43
C PRO A 73 29.99 -15.51 2.17
N GLU A 74 31.17 -15.53 1.55
CA GLU A 74 32.41 -14.97 2.13
C GLU A 74 32.38 -13.44 2.30
N ASP A 75 31.49 -12.74 1.60
CA ASP A 75 31.37 -11.29 1.66
C ASP A 75 30.52 -10.83 2.86
N VAL A 76 29.72 -11.73 3.46
CA VAL A 76 28.77 -11.43 4.54
C VAL A 76 29.43 -10.76 5.76
N PRO A 77 30.57 -11.23 6.31
CA PRO A 77 31.17 -10.59 7.48
C PRO A 77 31.58 -9.14 7.24
N CYS A 78 32.12 -8.84 6.05
CA CYS A 78 32.55 -7.49 5.70
C CYS A 78 31.34 -6.56 5.51
N LEU A 79 30.28 -7.04 4.85
CA LEU A 79 29.04 -6.29 4.69
C LEU A 79 28.35 -6.01 6.03
N LYS A 80 28.36 -6.98 6.97
CA LYS A 80 27.86 -6.78 8.35
C LYS A 80 28.61 -5.65 9.04
N ALA A 81 29.95 -5.68 9.01
CA ALA A 81 30.78 -4.66 9.65
C ALA A 81 30.55 -3.27 9.04
N LEU A 82 30.50 -3.16 7.72
CA LEU A 82 30.27 -1.89 7.04
C LEU A 82 28.85 -1.35 7.27
N GLY A 83 27.85 -2.21 7.40
CA GLY A 83 26.47 -1.83 7.69
C GLY A 83 26.28 -1.17 9.06
N MET A 84 27.22 -1.37 9.99
CA MET A 84 27.24 -0.69 11.29
C MET A 84 27.78 0.74 11.20
N LEU A 85 28.38 1.13 10.07
CA LEU A 85 28.90 2.48 9.86
C LEU A 85 27.78 3.41 9.36
N GLY A 86 27.78 4.64 9.88
CA GLY A 86 26.83 5.67 9.49
C GLY A 86 26.83 5.92 7.98
N GLY A 87 25.64 5.95 7.38
CA GLY A 87 25.44 6.20 5.95
C GLY A 87 25.63 4.99 5.03
N LEU A 88 26.07 3.84 5.53
CA LEU A 88 26.26 2.62 4.72
C LEU A 88 25.21 1.53 4.96
N ALA A 89 24.38 1.66 6.01
CA ALA A 89 23.38 0.66 6.40
C ALA A 89 22.45 0.24 5.24
N ASP A 90 21.87 1.18 4.49
CA ASP A 90 20.98 0.87 3.37
C ASP A 90 21.70 0.09 2.25
N ALA A 91 22.96 0.43 1.96
CA ALA A 91 23.73 -0.23 0.91
C ALA A 91 24.19 -1.63 1.33
N ALA A 92 24.62 -1.78 2.59
CA ALA A 92 25.00 -3.06 3.17
C ALA A 92 23.80 -4.00 3.29
N SER A 93 22.65 -3.51 3.75
CA SER A 93 21.40 -4.28 3.84
C SER A 93 20.96 -4.76 2.45
N ALA A 94 21.01 -3.90 1.43
CA ALA A 94 20.68 -4.30 0.05
C ALA A 94 21.63 -5.38 -0.51
N ALA A 95 22.93 -5.30 -0.22
CA ALA A 95 23.92 -6.30 -0.62
C ALA A 95 23.80 -7.62 0.16
N LEU A 96 23.36 -7.56 1.42
CA LEU A 96 23.11 -8.73 2.25
C LEU A 96 21.80 -9.45 1.91
N ASP A 97 20.77 -8.75 1.42
CA ASP A 97 19.47 -9.35 1.10
C ASP A 97 19.52 -10.62 0.23
N PRO A 98 20.36 -10.73 -0.81
CA PRO A 98 20.52 -11.98 -1.55
C PRO A 98 21.35 -13.05 -0.82
N LEU A 99 22.26 -12.66 0.09
CA LEU A 99 23.28 -13.53 0.73
C LEU A 99 22.86 -14.07 2.10
N ASP A 100 22.40 -13.20 2.98
CA ASP A 100 22.00 -13.46 4.36
C ASP A 100 20.88 -12.48 4.74
N ARG A 101 19.63 -12.95 4.57
CA ARG A 101 18.42 -12.15 4.80
C ARG A 101 18.21 -11.75 6.24
N GLN A 102 18.54 -12.65 7.15
CA GLN A 102 18.39 -12.39 8.58
C GLN A 102 19.32 -11.24 8.97
N ALA A 103 20.57 -11.27 8.50
CA ALA A 103 21.50 -10.17 8.70
C ALA A 103 21.06 -8.87 8.04
N ALA A 104 20.57 -8.93 6.80
CA ALA A 104 20.05 -7.77 6.09
C ALA A 104 18.90 -7.11 6.87
N ALA A 105 17.99 -7.93 7.41
CA ALA A 105 16.85 -7.48 8.18
C ALA A 105 17.23 -6.87 9.53
N LEU A 106 18.15 -7.49 10.27
CA LEU A 106 18.66 -6.94 11.54
C LEU A 106 19.33 -5.57 11.35
N LEU A 107 20.16 -5.42 10.31
CA LEU A 107 20.77 -4.13 9.98
C LEU A 107 19.72 -3.08 9.59
N TYR A 108 18.74 -3.49 8.78
CA TYR A 108 17.67 -2.59 8.34
C TYR A 108 16.87 -2.08 9.54
N ILE A 109 16.41 -2.98 10.41
CA ILE A 109 15.68 -2.65 11.63
C ILE A 109 16.48 -1.66 12.49
N ARG A 110 17.74 -1.98 12.81
CA ARG A 110 18.59 -1.10 13.63
C ARG A 110 18.78 0.30 13.05
N SER A 111 18.75 0.44 11.73
CA SER A 111 18.90 1.74 11.06
C SER A 111 17.60 2.55 10.97
N ARG A 112 16.43 1.92 11.12
CA ARG A 112 15.11 2.53 10.88
C ARG A 112 14.23 2.62 12.12
N ASP A 113 14.45 1.76 13.11
CA ASP A 113 13.72 1.75 14.38
C ASP A 113 14.23 2.87 15.31
N ARG A 114 13.81 4.10 15.03
CA ARG A 114 14.17 5.27 15.84
C ARG A 114 13.60 5.23 17.27
N PRO A 115 12.36 4.74 17.50
CA PRO A 115 11.82 4.62 18.85
C PRO A 115 12.49 3.52 19.69
N GLY A 116 13.14 2.54 19.04
CA GLY A 116 13.78 1.41 19.71
C GLY A 116 12.81 0.30 20.10
N GLU A 117 11.61 0.27 19.53
CA GLU A 117 10.55 -0.72 19.80
C GLU A 117 11.00 -2.16 19.49
N LEU A 118 11.88 -2.33 18.51
CA LEU A 118 12.40 -3.62 18.06
C LEU A 118 13.75 -3.99 18.69
N THR A 119 14.28 -3.16 19.59
CA THR A 119 15.53 -3.47 20.32
C THR A 119 15.47 -4.84 21.00
N PRO A 120 14.40 -5.19 21.78
CA PRO A 120 14.31 -6.50 22.42
C PRO A 120 14.35 -7.66 21.42
N LEU A 121 13.73 -7.49 20.25
CA LEU A 121 13.76 -8.50 19.19
C LEU A 121 15.18 -8.65 18.64
N THR A 122 15.86 -7.55 18.32
CA THR A 122 17.21 -7.62 17.75
C THR A 122 18.24 -8.19 18.74
N ASP A 123 18.09 -7.93 20.03
CA ASP A 123 18.95 -8.48 21.08
C ASP A 123 18.69 -9.98 21.30
N ALA A 124 17.41 -10.39 21.28
CA ALA A 124 17.03 -11.79 21.37
C ALA A 124 17.51 -12.63 20.19
N VAL A 125 17.46 -12.07 18.96
CA VAL A 125 18.02 -12.75 17.79
C VAL A 125 19.55 -12.83 17.89
N ALA A 126 20.21 -11.78 18.37
CA ALA A 126 21.66 -11.75 18.53
C ALA A 126 22.19 -12.74 19.59
N SER A 127 21.39 -13.06 20.61
CA SER A 127 21.75 -14.06 21.62
C SER A 127 21.62 -15.50 21.10
N GLY A 128 20.91 -15.72 19.99
CA GLY A 128 20.59 -17.04 19.46
C GLY A 128 19.51 -17.79 20.25
N ASP A 129 18.90 -17.15 21.24
CA ASP A 129 17.82 -17.74 22.04
C ASP A 129 16.49 -17.68 21.28
N THR A 130 16.03 -18.84 20.84
CA THR A 130 14.80 -19.00 20.06
C THR A 130 13.54 -18.75 20.90
N GLU A 131 13.57 -18.93 22.23
CA GLU A 131 12.45 -18.59 23.11
C GLU A 131 12.42 -17.08 23.40
N ALA A 132 13.58 -16.47 23.66
CA ALA A 132 13.66 -15.02 23.78
C ALA A 132 13.19 -14.31 22.51
N THR A 133 13.58 -14.84 21.33
CA THR A 133 13.15 -14.30 20.03
C THR A 133 11.63 -14.38 19.89
N ARG A 134 11.04 -15.55 20.20
CA ARG A 134 9.59 -15.74 20.19
C ARG A 134 8.89 -14.78 21.15
N SER A 135 9.35 -14.67 22.39
CA SER A 135 8.77 -13.79 23.41
C SER A 135 8.81 -12.31 22.99
N ALA A 136 9.94 -11.85 22.44
CA ALA A 136 10.06 -10.49 21.91
C ALA A 136 9.10 -10.25 20.72
N LEU A 137 8.92 -11.25 19.86
CA LEU A 137 8.05 -11.18 18.70
C LEU A 137 6.56 -11.07 19.12
N VAL A 138 6.07 -11.95 20.00
CA VAL A 138 4.66 -11.94 20.44
C VAL A 138 4.28 -10.72 21.28
N SER A 139 5.28 -10.03 21.84
CA SER A 139 5.08 -8.78 22.59
C SER A 139 4.80 -7.58 21.70
N LEU A 140 4.95 -7.70 20.37
CA LEU A 140 4.64 -6.63 19.42
C LEU A 140 3.12 -6.46 19.28
N THR A 141 2.65 -5.23 19.55
CA THR A 141 1.26 -4.81 19.36
C THR A 141 0.99 -4.43 17.90
N ASP A 142 -0.27 -4.50 17.46
CA ASP A 142 -0.64 -4.14 16.07
C ASP A 142 -0.55 -2.63 15.80
N GLU A 143 -0.69 -1.81 16.84
CA GLU A 143 -0.54 -0.36 16.79
C GLU A 143 0.93 0.10 16.79
N ALA A 144 1.87 -0.81 17.06
CA ALA A 144 3.29 -0.46 17.10
C ALA A 144 3.71 0.11 15.75
N GLN A 145 4.31 1.31 15.76
CA GLN A 145 4.82 1.94 14.55
C GLN A 145 5.77 0.98 13.84
N ALA A 146 6.50 0.14 14.59
CA ALA A 146 7.37 -0.92 14.09
C ALA A 146 6.72 -1.91 13.10
N MET A 147 5.40 -2.12 13.10
CA MET A 147 4.73 -3.09 12.22
C MET A 147 4.84 -2.76 10.73
N TRP A 148 5.18 -1.52 10.36
CA TRP A 148 5.56 -1.15 8.98
C TRP A 148 6.80 -1.91 8.46
N LEU A 149 7.63 -2.48 9.36
CA LEU A 149 8.79 -3.31 9.02
C LEU A 149 8.44 -4.81 8.93
N GLY A 150 7.18 -5.16 8.64
CA GLY A 150 6.66 -6.52 8.76
C GLY A 150 7.56 -7.61 8.14
N ARG A 151 8.01 -7.43 6.89
CA ARG A 151 8.94 -8.37 6.24
C ARG A 151 10.25 -8.49 7.00
N ARG A 152 10.83 -7.37 7.43
CA ARG A 152 12.13 -7.36 8.14
C ARG A 152 12.01 -7.99 9.51
N ILE A 153 10.91 -7.77 10.22
CA ILE A 153 10.62 -8.45 11.49
C ILE A 153 10.57 -9.96 11.28
N ALA A 154 9.84 -10.44 10.26
CA ALA A 154 9.73 -11.87 9.98
C ALA A 154 11.04 -12.51 9.53
N GLU A 155 11.85 -11.82 8.72
CA GLU A 155 13.17 -12.29 8.28
C GLU A 155 14.19 -12.30 9.43
N ALA A 156 14.19 -11.28 10.30
CA ALA A 156 15.08 -11.22 11.46
C ALA A 156 14.80 -12.35 12.46
N ALA A 157 13.52 -12.65 12.69
CA ALA A 157 13.11 -13.67 13.66
C ALA A 157 13.13 -15.12 13.12
N ASP A 158 13.42 -15.32 11.82
CA ASP A 158 13.14 -16.59 11.11
C ASP A 158 11.73 -17.12 11.42
N LEU A 159 10.72 -16.29 11.14
CA LEU A 159 9.32 -16.60 11.44
C LEU A 159 8.89 -17.97 10.88
N HIS A 160 9.38 -18.34 9.70
CA HIS A 160 9.09 -19.65 9.11
C HIS A 160 9.68 -20.80 9.94
N GLY A 161 10.93 -20.69 10.39
CA GLY A 161 11.55 -21.65 11.30
C GLY A 161 10.82 -21.74 12.63
N LEU A 162 10.45 -20.60 13.22
CA LEU A 162 9.68 -20.55 14.47
C LEU A 162 8.33 -21.28 14.36
N LEU A 163 7.57 -21.03 13.30
CA LEU A 163 6.28 -21.69 13.05
C LEU A 163 6.43 -23.20 12.84
N ARG A 164 7.52 -23.63 12.17
CA ARG A 164 7.82 -25.06 12.02
C ARG A 164 8.16 -25.73 13.35
N ALA A 165 8.90 -25.04 14.22
CA ALA A 165 9.29 -25.55 15.52
C ALA A 165 8.12 -25.55 16.53
N ARG A 166 7.20 -24.58 16.41
CA ARG A 166 6.09 -24.37 17.34
C ARG A 166 4.74 -24.24 16.61
N PRO A 167 4.26 -25.28 15.92
CA PRO A 167 3.01 -25.20 15.15
C PRO A 167 1.75 -25.03 16.00
N GLN A 168 1.84 -25.24 17.32
CA GLN A 168 0.71 -25.16 18.27
C GLN A 168 0.66 -23.82 19.03
N ASP A 169 1.54 -22.88 18.72
CA ASP A 169 1.65 -21.60 19.43
C ASP A 169 0.64 -20.58 18.87
N ALA A 170 -0.50 -20.42 19.54
CA ALA A 170 -1.60 -19.57 19.09
C ALA A 170 -1.20 -18.08 19.03
N GLU A 171 -0.38 -17.59 19.96
CA GLU A 171 0.08 -16.20 19.98
C GLU A 171 0.97 -15.90 18.76
N LEU A 172 1.88 -16.84 18.45
CA LEU A 172 2.73 -16.76 17.27
C LEU A 172 1.92 -16.83 15.96
N LEU A 173 0.87 -17.66 15.91
CA LEU A 173 -0.04 -17.73 14.76
C LEU A 173 -0.81 -16.41 14.57
N ALA A 174 -1.33 -15.81 15.64
CA ALA A 174 -2.04 -14.54 15.57
C ALA A 174 -1.11 -13.42 15.05
N LEU A 175 0.11 -13.35 15.58
CA LEU A 175 1.10 -12.39 15.09
C LEU A 175 1.51 -12.66 13.64
N THR A 176 1.64 -13.92 13.25
CA THR A 176 1.93 -14.30 11.85
C THR A 176 0.87 -13.74 10.92
N GLY A 177 -0.41 -13.90 11.27
CA GLY A 177 -1.50 -13.32 10.49
C GLY A 177 -1.36 -11.80 10.36
N ARG A 178 -1.07 -11.09 11.46
CA ARG A 178 -0.89 -9.63 11.43
C ARG A 178 0.25 -9.22 10.51
N LEU A 179 1.40 -9.87 10.63
CA LEU A 179 2.57 -9.61 9.78
C LEU A 179 2.27 -9.88 8.31
N LEU A 180 1.60 -10.99 7.98
CA LEU A 180 1.23 -11.30 6.59
C LEU A 180 0.28 -10.26 6.01
N HIS A 181 -0.74 -9.84 6.77
CA HIS A 181 -1.68 -8.81 6.33
C HIS A 181 -0.97 -7.46 6.12
N ARG A 182 -0.09 -7.05 7.05
CA ARG A 182 0.72 -5.83 6.90
C ARG A 182 1.67 -5.88 5.71
N MET A 183 2.30 -7.03 5.45
CA MET A 183 3.14 -7.20 4.26
C MET A 183 2.36 -7.17 2.95
N ALA A 184 1.06 -7.49 2.99
CA ALA A 184 0.18 -7.42 1.83
C ALA A 184 -0.44 -6.03 1.63
N ASP A 185 -0.40 -5.15 2.64
CA ASP A 185 -0.88 -3.78 2.50
C ASP A 185 0.00 -2.96 1.55
N GLN A 186 -0.63 -2.27 0.60
CA GLN A 186 0.03 -1.48 -0.44
C GLN A 186 0.05 0.03 -0.13
N LEU A 187 -0.28 0.44 1.09
CA LEU A 187 -0.45 1.86 1.42
C LEU A 187 0.77 2.68 1.03
N GLU A 188 1.96 2.36 1.54
CA GLU A 188 3.13 3.24 1.37
C GLU A 188 4.08 2.81 0.24
N SER A 189 4.07 1.54 -0.15
CA SER A 189 5.07 0.99 -1.08
C SER A 189 4.65 -0.33 -1.74
N ARG A 190 5.59 -0.98 -2.44
CA ARG A 190 5.38 -2.31 -3.02
C ARG A 190 5.06 -3.28 -1.89
N PRO A 191 4.03 -4.12 -2.05
CA PRO A 191 3.67 -5.08 -1.01
C PRO A 191 4.84 -6.03 -0.74
N ASP A 192 5.39 -5.90 0.47
CA ASP A 192 6.55 -6.60 1.02
C ASP A 192 6.40 -8.13 0.93
N ILE A 193 5.15 -8.61 0.92
CA ILE A 193 4.84 -10.03 0.84
C ILE A 193 5.41 -10.69 -0.43
N LEU A 194 5.56 -9.93 -1.51
CA LEU A 194 6.12 -10.44 -2.77
C LEU A 194 7.62 -10.72 -2.68
N ASP A 195 8.33 -10.06 -1.76
CA ASP A 195 9.77 -10.23 -1.57
C ASP A 195 10.10 -11.16 -0.38
N TYR A 196 9.11 -11.50 0.45
CA TYR A 196 9.24 -12.45 1.55
C TYR A 196 9.29 -13.90 1.03
N ARG A 197 10.50 -14.45 0.80
CA ARG A 197 10.67 -15.77 0.14
C ARG A 197 9.85 -16.93 0.75
N PRO A 198 9.69 -17.07 2.09
CA PRO A 198 8.87 -18.16 2.64
C PRO A 198 7.37 -17.85 2.69
N ALA A 199 6.88 -16.73 2.13
CA ALA A 199 5.48 -16.28 2.20
C ALA A 199 4.46 -17.42 1.97
N ARG A 200 4.59 -18.17 0.86
CA ARG A 200 3.68 -19.29 0.56
C ARG A 200 3.64 -20.33 1.70
N ALA A 201 4.81 -20.73 2.20
CA ALA A 201 4.89 -21.73 3.27
C ALA A 201 4.33 -21.20 4.59
N VAL A 202 4.45 -19.89 4.84
CA VAL A 202 3.93 -19.22 6.03
C VAL A 202 2.40 -19.08 5.97
N TYR A 203 1.82 -18.67 4.83
CA TYR A 203 0.37 -18.72 4.61
C TYR A 203 -0.18 -20.13 4.81
N GLU A 204 0.47 -21.15 4.22
CA GLU A 204 0.04 -22.53 4.38
C GLU A 204 0.14 -23.03 5.83
N ALA A 205 1.18 -22.62 6.57
CA ALA A 205 1.32 -22.96 7.98
C ALA A 205 0.22 -22.29 8.83
N LEU A 206 -0.03 -20.99 8.61
CA LEU A 206 -1.08 -20.25 9.29
C LEU A 206 -2.44 -20.90 9.07
N VAL A 207 -2.85 -21.10 7.82
CA VAL A 207 -4.18 -21.67 7.49
C VAL A 207 -4.33 -23.09 8.01
N ARG A 208 -3.27 -23.92 7.95
CA ARG A 208 -3.30 -25.29 8.47
C ARG A 208 -3.57 -25.36 9.98
N HIS A 209 -3.13 -24.36 10.73
CA HIS A 209 -3.22 -24.32 12.19
C HIS A 209 -4.18 -23.23 12.69
N ALA A 210 -4.98 -22.63 11.81
CA ALA A 210 -5.90 -21.55 12.17
C ALA A 210 -7.02 -22.01 13.13
N ASP A 211 -7.31 -23.32 13.21
CA ASP A 211 -8.19 -23.93 14.21
C ASP A 211 -7.71 -23.73 15.66
N ARG A 212 -6.43 -23.38 15.85
CA ARG A 212 -5.82 -23.14 17.15
C ARG A 212 -6.01 -21.71 17.66
N LEU A 213 -6.39 -20.78 16.79
CA LEU A 213 -6.69 -19.43 17.21
C LEU A 213 -7.99 -19.44 18.02
N PRO A 214 -8.01 -18.83 19.22
CA PRO A 214 -9.25 -18.61 19.95
C PRO A 214 -10.27 -17.91 19.03
N PRO A 215 -11.53 -18.36 18.97
CA PRO A 215 -12.51 -17.86 18.02
C PRO A 215 -13.09 -16.51 18.47
N THR A 216 -12.22 -15.53 18.73
CA THR A 216 -12.58 -14.15 19.10
C THR A 216 -12.89 -13.32 17.83
N PRO A 217 -13.61 -12.20 17.93
CA PRO A 217 -13.84 -11.29 16.81
C PRO A 217 -12.53 -10.90 16.09
N GLU A 218 -11.49 -10.56 16.85
CA GLU A 218 -10.19 -10.10 16.35
C GLU A 218 -9.51 -11.16 15.47
N HIS A 219 -9.48 -12.41 15.93
CA HIS A 219 -8.89 -13.50 15.14
C HIS A 219 -9.73 -13.84 13.90
N ARG A 220 -11.07 -13.70 13.97
CA ARG A 220 -11.93 -13.91 12.81
C ARG A 220 -11.71 -12.83 11.77
N SER A 221 -11.62 -11.57 12.19
CA SER A 221 -11.33 -10.46 11.28
C SER A 221 -9.96 -10.61 10.65
N LEU A 222 -8.96 -11.01 11.43
CA LEU A 222 -7.62 -11.29 10.93
C LEU A 222 -7.63 -12.38 9.85
N LEU A 223 -8.30 -13.52 10.10
CA LEU A 223 -8.42 -14.59 9.11
C LEU A 223 -9.19 -14.15 7.86
N LEU A 224 -10.19 -13.29 8.01
CA LEU A 224 -10.93 -12.71 6.89
C LEU A 224 -10.03 -11.76 6.06
N SER A 225 -9.21 -10.92 6.70
CA SER A 225 -8.21 -10.09 6.00
C SER A 225 -7.23 -10.95 5.20
N ILE A 226 -6.76 -12.06 5.78
CA ILE A 226 -5.91 -13.03 5.06
C ILE A 226 -6.64 -13.63 3.85
N ALA A 227 -7.94 -13.95 3.98
CA ALA A 227 -8.74 -14.44 2.87
C ALA A 227 -8.91 -13.39 1.75
N LEU A 228 -9.14 -12.12 2.11
CA LEU A 228 -9.23 -11.01 1.15
C LEU A 228 -7.92 -10.84 0.38
N ASP A 229 -6.78 -10.93 1.05
CA ASP A 229 -5.46 -10.82 0.42
C ASP A 229 -5.16 -11.99 -0.52
N LEU A 230 -5.56 -13.21 -0.15
CA LEU A 230 -5.45 -14.41 -1.00
C LEU A 230 -6.42 -14.40 -2.18
N HIS A 231 -7.55 -13.71 -2.07
CA HIS A 231 -8.56 -13.64 -3.13
C HIS A 231 -8.22 -12.60 -4.19
N SER A 232 -8.00 -11.34 -3.78
CA SER A 232 -7.85 -10.21 -4.70
C SER A 232 -6.65 -9.32 -4.41
N GLY A 233 -5.92 -9.55 -3.31
CA GLY A 233 -4.78 -8.74 -2.91
C GLY A 233 -3.43 -9.22 -3.49
N PRO A 234 -2.31 -8.62 -3.07
CA PRO A 234 -0.99 -8.97 -3.59
C PRO A 234 -0.57 -10.43 -3.39
N ALA A 235 -1.12 -11.12 -2.38
CA ALA A 235 -0.81 -12.53 -2.13
C ALA A 235 -1.24 -13.45 -3.29
N VAL A 236 -2.15 -12.99 -4.17
CA VAL A 236 -2.47 -13.64 -5.43
C VAL A 236 -1.24 -13.85 -6.32
N LEU A 237 -0.32 -12.88 -6.35
CA LEU A 237 0.83 -12.85 -7.26
C LEU A 237 1.98 -13.75 -6.79
N LEU A 238 1.85 -14.36 -5.62
CA LEU A 238 2.77 -15.41 -5.22
C LEU A 238 2.64 -16.57 -6.20
N ASN A 239 3.76 -17.21 -6.54
CA ASN A 239 3.80 -18.31 -7.50
C ASN A 239 3.13 -19.58 -6.92
N TRP A 240 1.81 -19.60 -6.78
CA TRP A 240 1.04 -20.70 -6.23
C TRP A 240 1.05 -21.90 -7.18
N ARG A 241 1.05 -23.11 -6.62
CA ARG A 241 0.72 -24.30 -7.41
C ARG A 241 -0.76 -24.21 -7.83
N PRO A 242 -1.14 -24.71 -9.03
CA PRO A 242 -2.54 -24.74 -9.46
C PRO A 242 -3.45 -25.32 -8.37
N GLY A 243 -4.59 -24.66 -8.13
CA GLY A 243 -5.56 -25.05 -7.09
C GLY A 243 -5.16 -24.80 -5.64
N ARG A 244 -3.87 -24.55 -5.33
CA ARG A 244 -3.40 -24.43 -3.94
C ARG A 244 -3.98 -23.21 -3.21
N ARG A 245 -3.98 -22.04 -3.87
CA ARG A 245 -4.58 -20.80 -3.36
C ARG A 245 -6.07 -20.99 -3.03
N ARG A 246 -6.80 -21.67 -3.94
CA ARG A 246 -8.22 -21.97 -3.75
C ARG A 246 -8.46 -22.88 -2.54
N ALA A 247 -7.66 -23.93 -2.38
CA ALA A 247 -7.75 -24.82 -1.22
C ALA A 247 -7.52 -24.07 0.11
N LEU A 248 -6.68 -23.03 0.14
CA LEU A 248 -6.51 -22.19 1.33
C LEU A 248 -7.75 -21.34 1.60
N LEU A 249 -8.35 -20.75 0.56
CA LEU A 249 -9.61 -20.01 0.69
C LEU A 249 -10.74 -20.91 1.19
N ASP A 250 -10.89 -22.12 0.64
CA ASP A 250 -11.93 -23.07 1.07
C ASP A 250 -11.71 -23.52 2.54
N ALA A 251 -10.45 -23.68 2.98
CA ALA A 251 -10.15 -23.98 4.38
C ALA A 251 -10.50 -22.81 5.31
N LEU A 252 -10.22 -21.57 4.91
CA LEU A 252 -10.60 -20.38 5.68
C LEU A 252 -12.12 -20.20 5.74
N ASP A 253 -12.83 -20.46 4.65
CA ASP A 253 -14.30 -20.40 4.60
C ASP A 253 -14.94 -21.35 5.63
N GLY A 254 -14.39 -22.56 5.77
CA GLY A 254 -14.85 -23.55 6.74
C GLY A 254 -14.57 -23.20 8.20
N LEU A 255 -13.60 -22.32 8.47
CA LEU A 255 -13.24 -21.88 9.83
C LEU A 255 -14.03 -20.64 10.27
N LEU A 256 -14.47 -19.80 9.32
CA LEU A 256 -15.17 -18.57 9.61
C LEU A 256 -16.69 -18.81 9.69
N PRO A 257 -17.39 -18.22 10.68
CA PRO A 257 -18.83 -18.41 10.81
C PRO A 257 -19.57 -17.97 9.55
N ALA A 258 -20.55 -18.76 9.13
CA ALA A 258 -21.36 -18.48 7.93
C ALA A 258 -22.33 -17.30 8.15
N ALA A 259 -22.87 -17.18 9.37
CA ALA A 259 -23.67 -16.04 9.79
C ALA A 259 -22.79 -15.04 10.54
N ALA A 260 -22.88 -13.77 10.17
CA ALA A 260 -22.26 -12.70 10.94
C ALA A 260 -22.94 -12.58 12.32
N PRO A 261 -22.21 -12.17 13.37
CA PRO A 261 -22.80 -11.86 14.67
C PRO A 261 -23.97 -10.88 14.55
N GLU A 262 -24.93 -10.90 15.48
CA GLU A 262 -25.98 -9.87 15.49
C GLU A 262 -25.35 -8.46 15.52
N PRO A 263 -25.97 -7.45 14.87
CA PRO A 263 -25.47 -6.08 14.90
C PRO A 263 -25.46 -5.58 16.34
N VAL A 264 -24.26 -5.28 16.84
CA VAL A 264 -24.07 -4.54 18.08
C VAL A 264 -23.78 -3.09 17.68
N PRO A 265 -24.64 -2.12 18.02
CA PRO A 265 -24.40 -0.72 17.69
C PRO A 265 -23.03 -0.27 18.20
N GLY A 266 -22.23 0.33 17.31
CA GLY A 266 -20.88 0.80 17.62
C GLY A 266 -19.77 -0.27 17.52
N ASP A 267 -20.10 -1.54 17.28
CA ASP A 267 -19.12 -2.59 17.02
C ASP A 267 -18.68 -2.57 15.55
N ARG A 268 -17.69 -1.71 15.26
CA ARG A 268 -17.13 -1.54 13.92
C ARG A 268 -16.57 -2.84 13.34
N GLU A 269 -16.02 -3.69 14.20
CA GLU A 269 -15.35 -4.90 13.78
C GLU A 269 -16.34 -5.97 13.33
N ALA A 270 -17.40 -6.21 14.12
CA ALA A 270 -18.47 -7.12 13.73
C ALA A 270 -19.15 -6.68 12.42
N ASP A 271 -19.35 -5.38 12.26
CA ASP A 271 -19.95 -4.81 11.05
C ASP A 271 -19.02 -4.87 9.84
N TRP A 272 -17.72 -4.61 10.03
CA TRP A 272 -16.72 -4.82 8.98
C TRP A 272 -16.70 -6.29 8.54
N PHE A 273 -16.69 -7.23 9.49
CA PHE A 273 -16.69 -8.65 9.20
C PHE A 273 -17.92 -9.05 8.39
N ARG A 274 -19.11 -8.60 8.80
CA ARG A 274 -20.38 -8.85 8.12
C ARG A 274 -20.35 -8.41 6.66
N ARG A 275 -19.85 -7.20 6.39
CA ARG A 275 -19.78 -6.63 5.04
C ARG A 275 -18.82 -7.40 4.12
N ASN A 276 -17.69 -7.85 4.67
CA ASN A 276 -16.62 -8.44 3.85
C ASN A 276 -16.65 -9.97 3.79
N ARG A 277 -17.40 -10.66 4.67
CA ARG A 277 -17.36 -12.12 4.84
C ARG A 277 -17.57 -12.93 3.56
N GLN A 278 -18.40 -12.45 2.64
CA GLN A 278 -18.74 -13.20 1.43
C GLN A 278 -17.76 -12.97 0.28
N LEU A 279 -17.06 -11.83 0.27
CA LEU A 279 -16.23 -11.39 -0.85
C LEU A 279 -15.17 -12.42 -1.26
N PRO A 280 -14.30 -12.94 -0.37
CA PRO A 280 -13.20 -13.79 -0.81
C PRO A 280 -13.60 -15.22 -1.19
N PHE A 281 -14.84 -15.62 -0.89
CA PHE A 281 -15.31 -16.99 -1.07
C PHE A 281 -16.35 -17.13 -2.18
N ALA A 282 -16.88 -16.01 -2.68
CA ALA A 282 -17.73 -15.98 -3.86
C ALA A 282 -17.07 -16.78 -5.00
N ARG A 283 -17.82 -17.72 -5.57
CA ARG A 283 -17.37 -18.53 -6.69
C ARG A 283 -17.72 -17.82 -7.98
N ALA A 284 -16.72 -17.64 -8.83
CA ALA A 284 -16.95 -17.32 -10.22
C ALA A 284 -16.92 -18.61 -11.04
N GLU A 285 -17.73 -18.67 -12.09
CA GLU A 285 -17.65 -19.73 -13.09
C GLU A 285 -16.43 -19.51 -13.98
N ASP A 286 -15.69 -20.58 -14.26
CA ASP A 286 -14.56 -20.54 -15.19
C ASP A 286 -15.08 -20.47 -16.64
N GLY A 287 -14.48 -19.60 -17.46
CA GLY A 287 -14.81 -19.43 -18.89
C GLY A 287 -13.56 -19.23 -19.76
N ASP A 288 -13.71 -19.33 -21.09
CA ASP A 288 -12.60 -19.32 -22.06
C ASP A 288 -12.05 -17.92 -22.42
N ARG A 289 -12.74 -16.83 -22.04
CA ARG A 289 -12.32 -15.43 -22.33
C ARG A 289 -11.70 -14.76 -21.10
N PRO A 290 -10.83 -13.75 -21.30
CA PRO A 290 -10.28 -12.98 -20.20
C PRO A 290 -11.40 -12.40 -19.34
N ARG A 291 -11.42 -12.74 -18.06
CA ARG A 291 -12.45 -12.26 -17.12
C ARG A 291 -12.00 -10.96 -16.49
N TRP A 292 -12.82 -9.94 -16.63
CA TRP A 292 -12.68 -8.68 -15.90
C TRP A 292 -13.56 -8.72 -14.65
N GLU A 293 -12.99 -8.38 -13.50
CA GLU A 293 -13.69 -8.39 -12.21
C GLU A 293 -13.28 -7.19 -11.35
N VAL A 294 -14.26 -6.60 -10.67
CA VAL A 294 -14.08 -5.46 -9.77
C VAL A 294 -14.46 -5.86 -8.35
N VAL A 295 -13.48 -5.84 -7.46
CA VAL A 295 -13.68 -6.13 -6.03
C VAL A 295 -13.40 -4.87 -5.22
N VAL A 296 -14.41 -4.39 -4.50
CA VAL A 296 -14.25 -3.26 -3.57
C VAL A 296 -13.91 -3.82 -2.19
N VAL A 297 -12.77 -3.42 -1.64
CA VAL A 297 -12.27 -3.94 -0.36
C VAL A 297 -12.14 -2.84 0.68
N HIS A 298 -12.74 -3.06 1.84
CA HIS A 298 -12.53 -2.25 3.04
C HIS A 298 -11.41 -2.89 3.87
N GLY A 299 -10.26 -2.22 4.00
CA GLY A 299 -9.04 -2.85 4.53
C GLY A 299 -9.11 -3.35 5.97
N SER A 300 -9.76 -2.60 6.87
CA SER A 300 -9.98 -2.98 8.27
C SER A 300 -11.10 -2.13 8.88
N ALA A 301 -11.65 -2.58 10.02
CA ALA A 301 -12.74 -1.89 10.71
C ALA A 301 -12.44 -0.42 11.07
N ASP A 302 -11.19 -0.14 11.46
CA ASP A 302 -10.76 1.20 11.90
C ASP A 302 -10.23 2.09 10.78
N SER A 303 -10.11 1.57 9.56
CA SER A 303 -9.61 2.33 8.44
C SER A 303 -10.75 2.98 7.66
N SER A 304 -10.60 4.25 7.29
CA SER A 304 -11.46 4.87 6.28
C SER A 304 -11.09 4.43 4.86
N ALA A 305 -10.02 3.66 4.67
CA ALA A 305 -9.54 3.31 3.35
C ALA A 305 -10.34 2.16 2.74
N VAL A 306 -10.89 2.42 1.55
CA VAL A 306 -11.54 1.45 0.68
C VAL A 306 -10.87 1.56 -0.68
N GLU A 307 -10.52 0.42 -1.26
CA GLU A 307 -9.85 0.35 -2.55
C GLU A 307 -10.67 -0.43 -3.57
N THR A 308 -10.54 -0.07 -4.84
CA THR A 308 -11.08 -0.83 -5.96
C THR A 308 -9.98 -1.73 -6.52
N ARG A 309 -10.09 -3.04 -6.30
CA ARG A 309 -9.19 -4.04 -6.87
C ARG A 309 -9.76 -4.51 -8.20
N ILE A 310 -8.99 -4.33 -9.27
CA ILE A 310 -9.36 -4.74 -10.62
C ILE A 310 -8.57 -5.98 -10.98
N LEU A 311 -9.27 -7.07 -11.30
CA LEU A 311 -8.69 -8.35 -11.65
C LEU A 311 -8.91 -8.62 -13.14
N ALA A 312 -7.84 -9.04 -13.81
CA ALA A 312 -7.92 -9.68 -15.12
C ALA A 312 -7.52 -11.15 -14.93
N ASP A 313 -8.43 -12.08 -15.22
CA ASP A 313 -8.21 -13.52 -15.03
C ASP A 313 -7.79 -13.88 -13.59
N GLY A 314 -8.38 -13.18 -12.63
CA GLY A 314 -8.05 -13.34 -11.22
C GLY A 314 -6.68 -12.80 -10.81
N VAL A 315 -5.99 -12.04 -11.68
CA VAL A 315 -4.73 -11.34 -11.40
C VAL A 315 -5.02 -9.87 -11.05
N PRO A 316 -4.66 -9.38 -9.84
CA PRO A 316 -4.89 -8.00 -9.44
C PRO A 316 -3.93 -7.05 -10.15
N LEU A 317 -4.46 -6.25 -11.07
CA LEU A 317 -3.67 -5.42 -11.99
C LEU A 317 -2.86 -4.34 -11.27
N VAL A 318 -3.43 -3.66 -10.28
CA VAL A 318 -2.73 -2.61 -9.52
C VAL A 318 -1.53 -3.18 -8.75
N ALA A 319 -1.73 -4.32 -8.09
CA ALA A 319 -0.65 -5.00 -7.38
C ALA A 319 0.43 -5.53 -8.32
N ALA A 320 0.03 -6.04 -9.49
CA ALA A 320 0.96 -6.59 -10.48
C ALA A 320 1.79 -5.50 -11.18
N LEU A 321 1.16 -4.35 -11.47
CA LEU A 321 1.71 -3.34 -12.37
C LEU A 321 2.23 -2.10 -11.65
N PHE A 322 1.71 -1.68 -10.50
CA PHE A 322 2.10 -0.40 -9.91
C PHE A 322 3.01 -0.53 -8.69
N GLY A 323 2.59 -1.33 -7.70
CA GLY A 323 3.38 -1.61 -6.50
C GLY A 323 3.86 -0.36 -5.75
N LYS A 324 3.10 0.75 -5.76
CA LYS A 324 3.46 2.00 -5.06
C LYS A 324 2.28 2.66 -4.34
N GLY A 325 1.14 1.99 -4.32
CA GLY A 325 -0.12 2.51 -3.80
C GLY A 325 -1.25 1.52 -4.03
N ARG A 326 -2.36 1.80 -3.37
CA ARG A 326 -3.63 1.06 -3.50
C ARG A 326 -4.38 1.46 -4.77
N GLY A 327 -5.35 0.63 -5.17
CA GLY A 327 -6.28 1.01 -6.23
C GLY A 327 -7.09 2.25 -5.80
N ASN A 328 -7.40 3.13 -6.76
CA ASN A 328 -8.23 4.29 -6.49
C ASN A 328 -9.59 3.87 -5.89
N PRO A 329 -10.17 4.69 -5.01
CA PRO A 329 -11.40 4.33 -4.31
C PRO A 329 -12.58 4.22 -5.28
N PRO A 330 -13.64 3.47 -4.93
CA PRO A 330 -14.79 3.25 -5.79
C PRO A 330 -15.50 4.56 -6.18
N GLU A 331 -15.45 5.59 -5.33
CA GLU A 331 -15.98 6.91 -5.65
C GLU A 331 -15.25 7.57 -6.83
N HIS A 332 -13.95 7.29 -6.97
CA HIS A 332 -13.15 7.80 -8.08
C HIS A 332 -13.35 6.97 -9.35
N LEU A 333 -13.37 5.64 -9.27
CA LEU A 333 -13.38 4.77 -10.45
C LEU A 333 -14.78 4.41 -10.95
N LEU A 334 -15.69 4.06 -10.03
CA LEU A 334 -17.04 3.59 -10.34
C LEU A 334 -18.02 4.74 -10.36
N ASP A 335 -18.17 5.47 -9.24
CA ASP A 335 -19.24 6.47 -9.12
C ASP A 335 -19.08 7.63 -10.12
N SER A 336 -17.87 7.88 -10.63
CA SER A 336 -17.60 8.92 -11.63
C SER A 336 -17.78 8.45 -13.08
N GLY A 337 -18.02 7.16 -13.31
CA GLY A 337 -18.15 6.55 -14.64
C GLY A 337 -16.82 6.46 -15.41
N ARG A 338 -15.67 6.55 -14.74
CA ARG A 338 -14.34 6.51 -15.38
C ARG A 338 -14.04 5.19 -16.07
N LEU A 339 -14.58 4.09 -15.55
CA LEU A 339 -14.40 2.76 -16.14
C LEU A 339 -15.40 2.46 -17.27
N CYS A 340 -16.37 3.33 -17.56
CA CYS A 340 -17.32 3.12 -18.65
C CYS A 340 -16.61 3.19 -20.01
N ALA A 341 -16.68 2.11 -20.78
CA ALA A 341 -16.08 2.04 -22.10
C ALA A 341 -16.95 2.77 -23.14
N ALA A 342 -16.33 3.70 -23.87
CA ALA A 342 -16.94 4.41 -24.99
C ALA A 342 -16.09 4.23 -26.26
N PRO A 343 -16.64 4.47 -27.47
CA PRO A 343 -15.85 4.41 -28.71
C PRO A 343 -14.66 5.37 -28.71
N GLU A 344 -14.81 6.53 -28.08
CA GLU A 344 -13.71 7.47 -27.86
C GLU A 344 -12.80 6.95 -26.73
N PRO A 345 -11.49 6.72 -27.00
CA PRO A 345 -10.56 6.24 -25.99
C PRO A 345 -10.39 7.24 -24.84
N ARG A 346 -10.34 6.75 -23.61
CA ARG A 346 -10.16 7.58 -22.41
C ARG A 346 -9.05 7.03 -21.53
N GLU A 347 -8.15 7.92 -21.09
CA GLU A 347 -7.15 7.58 -20.09
C GLU A 347 -7.79 7.57 -18.69
N VAL A 348 -7.55 6.49 -17.94
CA VAL A 348 -8.10 6.26 -16.60
C VAL A 348 -6.96 6.02 -15.62
N GLN A 349 -6.93 6.81 -14.55
CA GLN A 349 -6.00 6.61 -13.44
C GLN A 349 -6.52 5.50 -12.52
N LEU A 350 -5.88 4.33 -12.54
CA LEU A 350 -6.28 3.17 -11.73
C LEU A 350 -5.77 3.26 -10.29
N ALA A 351 -4.61 3.88 -10.09
CA ALA A 351 -3.97 4.00 -8.79
C ALA A 351 -3.03 5.22 -8.77
N GLU A 352 -2.92 5.86 -7.62
CA GLU A 352 -1.93 6.90 -7.34
C GLU A 352 -1.02 6.41 -6.21
N ALA A 353 0.26 6.79 -6.26
CA ALA A 353 1.14 6.51 -5.14
C ALA A 353 0.70 7.32 -3.90
N TYR A 354 0.86 6.75 -2.70
CA TYR A 354 0.49 7.44 -1.46
C TYR A 354 1.20 8.79 -1.28
N CYS A 355 2.42 8.90 -1.79
CA CYS A 355 3.22 10.12 -1.78
C CYS A 355 2.72 11.22 -2.74
N THR A 356 1.72 10.97 -3.60
CA THR A 356 1.28 11.71 -4.80
C THR A 356 1.92 11.28 -6.13
N GLU A 357 1.19 11.53 -7.22
CA GLU A 357 1.65 11.31 -8.61
C GLU A 357 2.94 12.07 -8.90
N GLY A 358 3.09 13.30 -8.42
CA GLY A 358 4.27 14.12 -8.66
C GLY A 358 5.56 13.54 -8.07
N CYS A 359 5.45 12.69 -7.04
CA CYS A 359 6.59 12.08 -6.36
C CYS A 359 6.90 10.68 -6.89
N CYS A 360 5.95 9.74 -6.80
CA CYS A 360 6.20 8.33 -7.14
C CYS A 360 5.40 7.83 -8.37
N GLY A 361 4.60 8.70 -8.98
CA GLY A 361 3.78 8.43 -10.16
C GLY A 361 2.38 7.89 -9.84
N ALA A 362 1.67 7.52 -10.89
CA ALA A 362 0.36 6.88 -10.86
C ALA A 362 0.27 5.85 -12.01
N LEU A 363 -0.60 4.86 -11.87
CA LEU A 363 -0.88 3.86 -12.90
C LEU A 363 -2.08 4.31 -13.73
N TYR A 364 -1.89 4.34 -15.04
CA TYR A 364 -2.90 4.69 -16.01
C TYR A 364 -3.09 3.59 -17.06
N VAL A 365 -4.31 3.50 -17.57
CA VAL A 365 -4.70 2.65 -18.71
C VAL A 365 -5.61 3.45 -19.63
N THR A 366 -5.57 3.17 -20.93
CA THR A 366 -6.55 3.67 -21.90
C THR A 366 -7.65 2.64 -22.07
N VAL A 367 -8.90 3.06 -21.87
CA VAL A 367 -10.10 2.22 -22.02
C VAL A 367 -10.87 2.69 -23.24
N ARG A 368 -11.23 1.76 -24.14
CA ARG A 368 -12.09 2.04 -25.30
C ARG A 368 -13.02 0.87 -25.60
N ARG A 369 -14.18 1.17 -26.17
CA ARG A 369 -15.08 0.18 -26.77
C ARG A 369 -14.70 -0.03 -28.23
N ASP A 370 -14.52 -1.30 -28.61
CA ASP A 370 -14.19 -1.75 -29.96
C ASP A 370 -15.19 -2.82 -30.40
N GLY A 371 -16.34 -2.40 -30.93
CA GLY A 371 -17.42 -3.31 -31.28
C GLY A 371 -17.98 -4.06 -30.06
N ASP A 372 -17.84 -5.38 -30.08
CA ASP A 372 -18.23 -6.31 -29.02
C ASP A 372 -17.13 -6.53 -27.96
N GLU A 373 -16.01 -5.82 -28.06
CA GLU A 373 -14.93 -5.88 -27.09
C GLU A 373 -14.72 -4.53 -26.35
N VAL A 374 -14.25 -4.62 -25.12
CA VAL A 374 -13.63 -3.51 -24.38
C VAL A 374 -12.13 -3.76 -24.34
N VAL A 375 -11.36 -2.78 -24.83
CA VAL A 375 -9.90 -2.88 -24.94
C VAL A 375 -9.24 -1.98 -23.89
N TRP A 376 -8.33 -2.58 -23.13
CA TRP A 376 -7.47 -1.88 -22.18
C TRP A 376 -6.02 -1.93 -22.68
N ASP A 377 -5.48 -0.78 -23.09
CA ASP A 377 -4.13 -0.62 -23.59
C ASP A 377 -3.49 0.70 -23.11
N GLY A 378 -2.40 1.16 -23.76
CA GLY A 378 -1.82 2.47 -23.46
C GLY A 378 -1.30 2.63 -22.02
N TRP A 379 -0.84 1.55 -21.40
CA TRP A 379 -0.40 1.53 -20.01
C TRP A 379 0.73 2.53 -19.71
N ARG A 380 0.58 3.32 -18.65
CA ARG A 380 1.58 4.29 -18.18
C ARG A 380 1.78 4.18 -16.67
N GLY A 381 3.04 4.32 -16.23
CA GLY A 381 3.41 4.25 -14.82
C GLY A 381 3.58 2.83 -14.26
N ALA A 382 3.42 1.80 -15.09
CA ALA A 382 3.67 0.41 -14.69
C ALA A 382 5.16 0.16 -14.38
N VAL A 383 5.41 -0.72 -13.42
CA VAL A 383 6.71 -1.21 -12.98
C VAL A 383 6.97 -2.53 -13.68
N GLY A 384 8.08 -2.60 -14.43
CA GLY A 384 8.44 -3.77 -15.22
C GLY A 384 7.94 -3.69 -16.66
N PRO A 385 7.87 -4.82 -17.39
CA PRO A 385 7.37 -4.85 -18.75
C PRO A 385 5.92 -4.39 -18.82
N LEU A 386 5.58 -3.57 -19.82
CA LEU A 386 4.20 -3.19 -20.08
C LEU A 386 3.41 -4.45 -20.49
N PRO A 387 2.21 -4.66 -19.92
CA PRO A 387 1.37 -5.79 -20.33
C PRO A 387 0.85 -5.58 -21.76
N PRO A 388 0.51 -6.67 -22.46
CA PRO A 388 -0.18 -6.57 -23.74
C PRO A 388 -1.57 -5.93 -23.57
N PRO A 389 -2.22 -5.48 -24.66
CA PRO A 389 -3.62 -5.08 -24.63
C PRO A 389 -4.51 -6.20 -24.09
N TYR A 390 -5.34 -5.89 -23.09
CA TYR A 390 -6.40 -6.79 -22.66
C TYR A 390 -7.65 -6.54 -23.49
N ARG A 391 -8.35 -7.63 -23.83
CA ARG A 391 -9.62 -7.61 -24.57
C ARG A 391 -10.64 -8.37 -23.77
N PHE A 392 -11.72 -7.69 -23.43
CA PHE A 392 -12.82 -8.24 -22.65
C PHE A 392 -14.07 -8.24 -23.51
N ASP A 393 -14.94 -9.23 -23.30
CA ASP A 393 -16.29 -9.20 -23.86
C ASP A 393 -17.05 -7.97 -23.33
N ALA A 394 -17.62 -7.16 -24.22
CA ALA A 394 -18.21 -5.89 -23.83
C ALA A 394 -19.47 -6.06 -22.97
N ASP A 395 -20.29 -7.07 -23.24
CA ASP A 395 -21.52 -7.31 -22.47
C ASP A 395 -21.18 -7.83 -21.07
N ALA A 396 -20.18 -8.70 -20.95
CA ALA A 396 -19.68 -9.16 -19.66
C ALA A 396 -19.03 -8.02 -18.85
N TYR A 397 -18.27 -7.15 -19.51
CA TYR A 397 -17.66 -5.97 -18.90
C TYR A 397 -18.71 -4.99 -18.37
N ASP A 398 -19.70 -4.64 -19.19
CA ASP A 398 -20.79 -3.73 -18.82
C ASP A 398 -21.65 -4.33 -17.69
N ALA A 399 -21.89 -5.64 -17.71
CA ALA A 399 -22.63 -6.33 -16.65
C ALA A 399 -21.88 -6.33 -15.31
N GLU A 400 -20.57 -6.58 -15.32
CA GLU A 400 -19.73 -6.54 -14.14
C GLU A 400 -19.60 -5.12 -13.58
N LEU A 401 -19.43 -4.12 -14.44
CA LEU A 401 -19.37 -2.72 -14.03
C LEU A 401 -20.69 -2.31 -13.37
N ALA A 402 -21.83 -2.65 -13.99
CA ALA A 402 -23.13 -2.35 -13.43
C ALA A 402 -23.43 -3.11 -12.13
N ARG A 403 -22.88 -4.31 -11.94
CA ARG A 403 -22.92 -5.04 -10.65
C ARG A 403 -22.11 -4.27 -9.60
N ALA A 404 -20.87 -3.90 -9.91
CA ALA A 404 -19.98 -3.21 -8.98
C ALA A 404 -20.52 -1.82 -8.56
N GLU A 405 -21.13 -1.07 -9.48
CA GLU A 405 -21.77 0.22 -9.19
C GLU A 405 -22.98 0.10 -8.25
N ARG A 406 -23.73 -1.02 -8.35
CA ARG A 406 -24.89 -1.31 -7.50
C ARG A 406 -24.50 -1.92 -6.15
N ASP A 407 -23.31 -2.48 -6.04
CA ASP A 407 -22.81 -3.07 -4.81
C ASP A 407 -22.35 -1.97 -3.84
N HIS A 408 -23.18 -1.68 -2.84
CA HIS A 408 -22.87 -0.74 -1.77
C HIS A 408 -22.65 -1.47 -0.43
N SER A 409 -22.47 -2.80 -0.46
CA SER A 409 -22.32 -3.63 0.74
C SER A 409 -21.08 -3.27 1.56
N TRP A 410 -20.07 -2.66 0.92
CA TRP A 410 -18.85 -2.17 1.54
C TRP A 410 -19.02 -0.82 2.27
N CYS A 411 -20.13 -0.11 2.06
CA CYS A 411 -20.38 1.17 2.73
C CYS A 411 -20.91 0.97 4.16
N TRP A 412 -20.41 1.78 5.09
CA TRP A 412 -21.04 2.02 6.40
C TRP A 412 -21.81 3.36 6.38
N PRO A 413 -22.64 3.67 7.39
CA PRO A 413 -23.56 4.82 7.35
C PRO A 413 -22.93 6.16 6.96
N ALA A 414 -21.80 6.52 7.58
CA ALA A 414 -21.08 7.75 7.26
C ALA A 414 -20.59 7.76 5.80
N ARG A 415 -19.99 6.67 5.32
CA ARG A 415 -19.53 6.60 3.92
C ARG A 415 -20.67 6.64 2.91
N SER A 416 -21.79 5.98 3.20
CA SER A 416 -23.01 6.10 2.40
C SER A 416 -23.49 7.55 2.31
N THR A 417 -23.47 8.27 3.44
CA THR A 417 -23.83 9.70 3.50
C THR A 417 -22.88 10.54 2.64
N ALA A 418 -21.57 10.33 2.78
CA ALA A 418 -20.53 11.01 1.99
C ALA A 418 -20.72 10.81 0.48
N ARG A 419 -20.97 9.57 0.03
CA ARG A 419 -21.23 9.25 -1.38
C ARG A 419 -22.48 9.94 -1.92
N LEU A 420 -23.57 9.94 -1.15
CA LEU A 420 -24.82 10.59 -1.55
C LEU A 420 -24.66 12.11 -1.66
N ILE A 421 -23.89 12.73 -0.76
CA ILE A 421 -23.52 14.15 -0.86
C ILE A 421 -22.70 14.38 -2.13
N ALA A 422 -21.64 13.60 -2.37
CA ALA A 422 -20.78 13.75 -3.54
C ALA A 422 -21.56 13.60 -4.86
N ALA A 423 -22.46 12.62 -4.94
CA ALA A 423 -23.35 12.43 -6.08
C ALA A 423 -24.31 13.62 -6.25
N GLY A 424 -24.87 14.11 -5.14
CA GLY A 424 -25.74 15.28 -5.13
C GLY A 424 -25.08 16.57 -5.60
N LEU A 425 -23.80 16.78 -5.26
CA LEU A 425 -23.00 17.92 -5.72
C LEU A 425 -22.61 17.79 -7.21
N ARG A 426 -22.29 16.58 -7.68
CA ARG A 426 -22.04 16.32 -9.10
C ARG A 426 -23.27 16.58 -9.97
N ALA A 427 -24.44 16.17 -9.50
CA ALA A 427 -25.70 16.39 -10.21
C ALA A 427 -26.16 17.85 -10.21
N ARG A 428 -25.68 18.66 -9.26
CA ARG A 428 -26.09 20.05 -9.03
C ARG A 428 -24.87 20.97 -8.82
N PRO A 429 -24.06 21.20 -9.86
CA PRO A 429 -22.84 22.00 -9.76
C PRO A 429 -23.09 23.45 -9.34
N GLU A 430 -24.31 23.97 -9.50
CA GLU A 430 -24.73 25.29 -9.05
C GLU A 430 -24.64 25.47 -7.53
N LEU A 431 -24.72 24.38 -6.75
CA LEU A 431 -24.61 24.43 -5.28
C LEU A 431 -23.24 24.85 -4.81
N THR A 432 -22.18 24.53 -5.56
CA THR A 432 -20.81 24.95 -5.24
C THR A 432 -20.41 26.21 -6.00
N ALA A 433 -20.85 26.33 -7.26
CA ALA A 433 -20.48 27.47 -8.11
C ALA A 433 -20.92 28.81 -7.52
N ARG A 434 -22.13 28.87 -6.94
CA ARG A 434 -22.66 30.09 -6.31
C ARG A 434 -21.84 30.62 -5.13
N TRP A 435 -21.03 29.76 -4.52
CA TRP A 435 -20.17 30.09 -3.37
C TRP A 435 -18.70 30.23 -3.76
N GLU A 436 -18.41 30.22 -5.07
CA GLU A 436 -17.05 30.27 -5.62
C GLU A 436 -16.15 29.14 -5.10
N ILE A 437 -16.70 27.93 -5.02
CA ILE A 437 -15.96 26.71 -4.68
C ILE A 437 -15.48 26.07 -5.97
N SER A 438 -14.16 26.09 -6.20
CA SER A 438 -13.53 25.57 -7.42
C SER A 438 -13.21 24.08 -7.36
N GLN A 439 -12.97 23.53 -6.17
CA GLN A 439 -12.73 22.11 -5.96
C GLN A 439 -13.37 21.65 -4.66
N HIS A 440 -13.86 20.42 -4.64
CA HIS A 440 -14.35 19.79 -3.43
C HIS A 440 -13.98 18.31 -3.36
N TRP A 441 -13.91 17.79 -2.15
CA TRP A 441 -13.80 16.38 -1.86
C TRP A 441 -14.76 16.04 -0.71
N VAL A 442 -15.43 14.89 -0.80
CA VAL A 442 -16.34 14.41 0.22
C VAL A 442 -15.99 12.97 0.51
N GLY A 443 -15.78 12.64 1.78
CA GLY A 443 -15.42 11.30 2.21
C GLY A 443 -15.60 11.15 3.71
N THR A 444 -14.85 10.21 4.29
CA THR A 444 -14.83 9.98 5.74
C THR A 444 -13.48 10.36 6.32
N ASP A 445 -13.48 10.79 7.58
CA ASP A 445 -12.24 11.15 8.27
C ASP A 445 -11.33 9.93 8.44
N TRP A 446 -10.03 10.14 8.28
CA TRP A 446 -9.04 9.06 8.31
C TRP A 446 -8.72 8.56 9.71
N ARG A 447 -8.96 9.36 10.76
CA ARG A 447 -8.85 8.95 12.17
C ARG A 447 -10.16 8.42 12.72
N ASN A 448 -11.28 8.93 12.20
CA ASN A 448 -12.61 8.50 12.60
C ASN A 448 -13.48 8.18 11.37
N PRO A 449 -13.49 6.93 10.90
CA PRO A 449 -14.25 6.54 9.72
C PRO A 449 -15.74 6.87 9.79
N ASP A 450 -16.33 7.01 10.98
CA ASP A 450 -17.75 7.34 11.17
C ASP A 450 -18.06 8.84 11.02
N THR A 451 -17.04 9.69 10.81
CA THR A 451 -17.24 11.13 10.58
C THR A 451 -17.18 11.42 9.09
N VAL A 452 -18.23 12.06 8.56
CA VAL A 452 -18.23 12.56 7.17
C VAL A 452 -17.49 13.88 7.13
N VAL A 453 -16.61 14.05 6.15
CA VAL A 453 -15.83 15.28 5.98
C VAL A 453 -15.98 15.79 4.56
N LEU A 454 -16.32 17.07 4.44
CA LEU A 454 -16.33 17.81 3.19
C LEU A 454 -15.16 18.79 3.21
N HIS A 455 -14.32 18.70 2.19
CA HIS A 455 -13.25 19.66 1.93
C HIS A 455 -13.67 20.54 0.76
N PHE A 456 -13.56 21.85 0.93
CA PHE A 456 -13.83 22.84 -0.10
C PHE A 456 -12.60 23.68 -0.37
N ARG A 457 -12.36 23.98 -1.64
CA ARG A 457 -11.41 24.99 -2.08
C ARG A 457 -12.20 26.16 -2.63
N HIS A 458 -12.03 27.31 -2.00
CA HIS A 458 -12.59 28.57 -2.43
C HIS A 458 -11.56 29.36 -3.22
N GLU A 459 -11.95 29.83 -4.40
CA GLU A 459 -11.12 30.65 -5.28
C GLU A 459 -11.98 31.82 -5.76
N PRO A 460 -11.79 33.03 -5.19
CA PRO A 460 -12.60 34.18 -5.54
C PRO A 460 -12.48 34.53 -7.02
N SER A 461 -13.60 34.80 -7.68
CA SER A 461 -13.58 35.24 -9.09
C SER A 461 -13.00 36.66 -9.25
N ALA A 462 -13.09 37.48 -8.20
CA ALA A 462 -12.52 38.82 -8.13
C ALA A 462 -11.76 38.99 -6.79
N PRO A 463 -10.51 38.49 -6.69
CA PRO A 463 -9.75 38.58 -5.45
C PRO A 463 -9.34 40.03 -5.15
N PRO A 464 -9.15 40.40 -3.87
CA PRO A 464 -8.60 41.70 -3.49
C PRO A 464 -7.30 42.02 -4.25
N PRO A 465 -7.03 43.29 -4.60
CA PRO A 465 -5.82 43.66 -5.33
C PRO A 465 -4.54 43.20 -4.63
N GLY A 466 -3.64 42.56 -5.38
CA GLY A 466 -2.39 42.02 -4.83
C GLY A 466 -2.52 40.68 -4.11
N THR A 467 -3.73 40.11 -4.04
CA THR A 467 -3.96 38.75 -3.52
C THR A 467 -4.28 37.77 -4.65
N GLY A 468 -4.04 36.47 -4.42
CA GLY A 468 -4.34 35.41 -5.37
C GLY A 468 -4.28 34.02 -4.74
N GLY A 469 -4.71 33.00 -5.49
CA GLY A 469 -4.74 31.62 -5.02
C GLY A 469 -6.06 31.24 -4.37
N SER A 470 -6.01 30.23 -3.49
CA SER A 470 -7.21 29.60 -2.96
C SER A 470 -7.16 29.40 -1.44
N LEU A 471 -8.33 29.37 -0.82
CA LEU A 471 -8.52 29.04 0.59
C LEU A 471 -9.16 27.65 0.74
N ALA A 472 -8.75 26.90 1.76
CA ALA A 472 -9.28 25.58 2.07
C ALA A 472 -10.19 25.64 3.30
N PHE A 473 -11.33 24.95 3.23
CA PHE A 473 -12.29 24.81 4.32
C PHE A 473 -12.62 23.34 4.54
N HIS A 474 -12.86 22.94 5.79
CA HIS A 474 -13.30 21.61 6.16
C HIS A 474 -14.59 21.67 6.97
N TRP A 475 -15.53 20.81 6.62
CA TRP A 475 -16.79 20.66 7.33
C TRP A 475 -16.97 19.21 7.75
N SER A 476 -16.87 18.98 9.05
CA SER A 476 -17.08 17.66 9.66
C SER A 476 -18.52 17.51 10.12
N LEU A 477 -19.09 16.35 9.84
CA LEU A 477 -20.45 15.96 10.22
C LEU A 477 -20.35 14.69 11.07
N PRO A 478 -20.65 14.78 12.38
CA PRO A 478 -20.68 13.59 13.24
C PRO A 478 -21.79 12.64 12.79
N ASP A 479 -21.66 11.36 13.14
CA ASP A 479 -22.75 10.41 13.02
C ASP A 479 -23.84 10.72 14.05
N ASP A 480 -25.08 10.89 13.59
CA ASP A 480 -26.26 11.15 14.41
C ASP A 480 -27.28 10.00 14.34
N ASP A 481 -26.82 8.82 13.89
CA ASP A 481 -27.60 7.58 13.68
C ASP A 481 -28.78 7.73 12.72
N GLY A 482 -28.90 8.88 12.03
CA GLY A 482 -29.95 9.13 11.04
C GLY A 482 -29.73 8.35 9.74
N PRO A 483 -30.80 8.07 8.96
CA PRO A 483 -30.66 7.43 7.66
C PRO A 483 -29.72 8.23 6.73
N PRO A 484 -28.73 7.59 6.09
CA PRO A 484 -27.73 8.29 5.26
C PRO A 484 -28.33 9.22 4.19
N ARG A 485 -29.48 8.84 3.62
CA ARG A 485 -30.20 9.62 2.61
C ARG A 485 -30.74 10.94 3.16
N ASP A 486 -31.31 10.92 4.36
CA ASP A 486 -31.90 12.10 4.97
C ASP A 486 -30.81 13.09 5.41
N ARG A 487 -29.71 12.55 5.94
CA ARG A 487 -28.51 13.31 6.30
C ARG A 487 -27.88 13.99 5.08
N ALA A 488 -27.66 13.24 4.00
CA ALA A 488 -27.14 13.80 2.75
C ALA A 488 -28.07 14.88 2.18
N ALA A 489 -29.38 14.66 2.20
CA ALA A 489 -30.35 15.65 1.76
C ALA A 489 -30.33 16.92 2.62
N ALA A 490 -30.14 16.80 3.94
CA ALA A 490 -30.02 17.96 4.84
C ALA A 490 -28.76 18.79 4.55
N VAL A 491 -27.63 18.14 4.29
CA VAL A 491 -26.38 18.79 3.89
C VAL A 491 -26.55 19.56 2.60
N LEU A 492 -27.15 18.93 1.58
CA LEU A 492 -27.36 19.56 0.28
C LEU A 492 -28.33 20.75 0.37
N ARG A 493 -29.42 20.64 1.16
CA ARG A 493 -30.33 21.76 1.44
C ARG A 493 -29.62 22.91 2.15
N ARG A 494 -28.70 22.63 3.07
CA ARG A 494 -27.93 23.69 3.73
C ARG A 494 -27.04 24.45 2.75
N LEU A 495 -26.40 23.74 1.82
CA LEU A 495 -25.60 24.36 0.76
C LEU A 495 -26.44 25.17 -0.24
N GLU A 496 -27.75 24.93 -0.32
CA GLU A 496 -28.68 25.76 -1.11
C GLU A 496 -28.96 27.11 -0.45
N THR A 497 -28.89 27.22 0.89
CA THR A 497 -29.30 28.43 1.62
C THR A 497 -28.13 29.20 2.22
N ASP A 498 -27.13 28.49 2.70
CA ASP A 498 -26.08 29.03 3.56
C ASP A 498 -24.71 28.94 2.89
N ASP A 499 -23.88 29.98 3.05
CA ASP A 499 -22.50 29.95 2.60
C ASP A 499 -21.69 28.95 3.45
N PRO A 500 -21.10 27.89 2.86
CA PRO A 500 -20.27 26.94 3.59
C PRO A 500 -19.10 27.57 4.31
N LYS A 501 -18.58 28.72 3.84
CA LYS A 501 -17.49 29.43 4.51
C LYS A 501 -17.89 30.03 5.87
N ALA A 502 -19.19 30.14 6.15
CA ALA A 502 -19.69 30.67 7.43
C ALA A 502 -19.76 29.61 8.55
N PHE A 503 -19.72 28.32 8.20
CA PHE A 503 -19.84 27.23 9.19
C PHE A 503 -18.79 26.12 9.04
N ALA A 504 -18.11 26.03 7.90
CA ALA A 504 -16.94 25.20 7.73
C ALA A 504 -15.74 25.86 8.44
N THR A 505 -14.85 25.03 8.97
CA THR A 505 -13.65 25.50 9.64
C THR A 505 -12.57 25.80 8.60
N PHE A 506 -11.92 26.96 8.73
CA PHE A 506 -10.82 27.36 7.86
C PHE A 506 -9.61 26.44 8.07
N GLY A 507 -9.12 25.85 6.98
CA GLY A 507 -8.03 24.88 6.95
C GLY A 507 -6.69 25.42 6.43
N GLY A 508 -6.62 26.71 6.07
CA GLY A 508 -5.42 27.33 5.50
C GLY A 508 -5.58 27.70 4.01
N GLY A 509 -4.49 28.06 3.36
CA GLY A 509 -4.48 28.52 1.97
C GLY A 509 -3.43 29.60 1.76
N ASN A 510 -3.70 30.53 0.84
CA ASN A 510 -2.86 31.71 0.68
C ASN A 510 -3.08 32.68 1.85
N ASP A 511 -2.00 33.05 2.56
CA ASP A 511 -2.06 33.88 3.77
C ASP A 511 -2.53 35.32 3.49
N GLU A 512 -2.05 35.94 2.41
CA GLU A 512 -2.43 37.31 2.02
C GLU A 512 -3.91 37.40 1.67
N LEU A 513 -4.44 36.39 0.97
CA LEU A 513 -5.85 36.26 0.65
C LEU A 513 -6.68 35.98 1.91
N ALA A 514 -6.19 35.13 2.81
CA ALA A 514 -6.87 34.83 4.08
C ALA A 514 -6.99 36.10 4.94
N GLU A 515 -5.91 36.86 5.10
CA GLU A 515 -5.90 38.12 5.84
C GLU A 515 -6.84 39.16 5.21
N ALA A 516 -6.78 39.33 3.89
CA ALA A 516 -7.64 40.28 3.17
C ALA A 516 -9.13 39.94 3.28
N LEU A 517 -9.48 38.65 3.39
CA LEU A 517 -10.85 38.16 3.57
C LEU A 517 -11.24 37.95 5.05
N GLY A 518 -10.35 38.27 5.99
CA GLY A 518 -10.62 38.19 7.44
C GLY A 518 -10.58 36.78 8.04
N TYR A 519 -10.04 35.79 7.32
CA TYR A 519 -9.82 34.45 7.85
C TYR A 519 -8.50 34.40 8.62
N ARG A 520 -8.54 33.86 9.84
CA ARG A 520 -7.34 33.59 10.63
C ARG A 520 -7.15 32.08 10.76
N PRO A 521 -5.92 31.56 10.62
CA PRO A 521 -5.64 30.18 10.94
C PRO A 521 -6.05 29.89 12.39
N PRO A 522 -6.63 28.73 12.70
CA PRO A 522 -6.74 28.31 14.10
C PRO A 522 -5.33 28.27 14.73
N PRO A 523 -5.18 28.61 16.03
CA PRO A 523 -3.89 28.48 16.69
C PRO A 523 -3.40 27.04 16.53
N SER A 524 -2.14 26.89 16.12
CA SER A 524 -1.51 25.57 15.99
C SER A 524 -1.66 24.82 17.31
N ALA A 525 -2.33 23.66 17.27
CA ALA A 525 -2.37 22.77 18.42
C ALA A 525 -0.93 22.48 18.87
N PRO A 526 -0.65 22.47 20.18
CA PRO A 526 0.69 22.14 20.68
C PRO A 526 1.08 20.78 20.12
N ARG A 527 2.28 20.69 19.54
CA ARG A 527 2.87 19.41 19.14
C ARG A 527 3.02 18.58 20.42
N ALA A 528 2.23 17.52 20.54
CA ALA A 528 2.39 16.49 21.57
C ALA A 528 3.54 15.56 21.19
#